data_AF-A0A842X1C9-F1
#
_entry.id   AF-A0A842X1C9-F1
#
_cell.length_a   1.000
_cell.length_b   1.000
_cell.length_c   1.000
_cell.angle_alpha   90.00
_cell.angle_beta   90.00
_cell.angle_gamma   90.00
#
_symmetry.space_group_name_H-M   'P 1'
#
loop_
_entity.id
_entity.type
_entity.pdbx_description
1 polymer ?
#
loop_
_entity_poly.entity_id
_entity_poly.type
_entity_poly.pdbx_seq_one_letter_code
_entity_poly.pdbx_strand_id
1 'polypeptide(L)'
;MSEIKLFHFGAFCPYGIHMIGEVEIAAKKLDYSFSVYDIGKEPIYAREFQVFTPLLILVDDNLRYYKPMSYTQLIKKIEKRELDSWRRYTQRDPIREASRIEDLRYNEIYRSVPVCMEGRVDVYDAKKSDWALRHHKATGVIHFGYIAWSKLSHFPVAANQILPGNLIPFPIPEHRKDIAFIVCLHSKPEMGDYRRDLIRHAIEDLPSRGYTSCQVIAGESTAYPNGPAYIFKEMGFEEKEIIQKVELKDGIEKLILLEYSFS
;
A
#
# COMPACT_ATOMS: atom_id res chain seq x y z
N MET A 1 -25.13 -15.36 -9.06
CA MET A 1 -24.13 -15.27 -10.15
C MET A 1 -22.79 -15.08 -9.50
N SER A 2 -21.74 -15.70 -10.03
CA SER A 2 -20.39 -15.50 -9.51
C SER A 2 -19.82 -14.16 -9.98
N GLU A 3 -19.06 -13.50 -9.11
CA GLU A 3 -18.56 -12.16 -9.33
C GLU A 3 -17.15 -11.99 -8.78
N ILE A 4 -16.33 -11.22 -9.52
CA ILE A 4 -15.09 -10.66 -9.03
C ILE A 4 -15.24 -9.15 -8.95
N LYS A 5 -14.97 -8.56 -7.78
CA LYS A 5 -14.87 -7.12 -7.56
C LYS A 5 -13.41 -6.73 -7.37
N LEU A 6 -12.92 -5.74 -8.10
CA LEU A 6 -11.60 -5.16 -7.92
C LEU A 6 -11.71 -3.75 -7.33
N PHE A 7 -11.15 -3.54 -6.15
CA PHE A 7 -11.00 -2.23 -5.53
C PHE A 7 -9.56 -1.77 -5.70
N HIS A 8 -9.38 -0.53 -6.17
CA HIS A 8 -8.06 0.06 -6.34
C HIS A 8 -8.05 1.55 -5.99
N PHE A 9 -6.94 2.05 -5.47
CA PHE A 9 -6.76 3.48 -5.19
C PHE A 9 -6.19 4.20 -6.42
N GLY A 10 -7.00 4.37 -7.47
CA GLY A 10 -6.58 5.00 -8.73
C GLY A 10 -5.26 4.42 -9.27
N ALA A 11 -4.40 5.31 -9.78
CA ALA A 11 -3.02 4.97 -10.14
C ALA A 11 -2.03 5.34 -9.03
N PHE A 12 -2.49 5.64 -7.79
CA PHE A 12 -1.60 5.72 -6.64
C PHE A 12 -0.87 4.38 -6.47
N CYS A 13 -1.60 3.27 -6.52
CA CYS A 13 -1.01 1.94 -6.62
C CYS A 13 -0.93 1.54 -8.10
N PRO A 14 0.27 1.42 -8.71
CA PRO A 14 0.37 1.05 -10.12
C PRO A 14 -0.15 -0.38 -10.37
N TYR A 15 -0.06 -1.25 -9.37
CA TYR A 15 -0.71 -2.56 -9.41
C TYR A 15 -2.23 -2.50 -9.48
N GLY A 16 -2.88 -1.47 -8.92
CA GLY A 16 -4.32 -1.28 -9.05
C GLY A 16 -4.77 -1.26 -10.51
N ILE A 17 -4.04 -0.50 -11.33
CA ILE A 17 -4.30 -0.42 -12.77
C ILE A 17 -3.89 -1.69 -13.50
N HIS A 18 -2.76 -2.29 -13.13
CA HIS A 18 -2.32 -3.55 -13.74
C HIS A 18 -3.34 -4.67 -13.53
N MET A 19 -3.89 -4.77 -12.31
CA MET A 19 -4.82 -5.82 -11.92
C MET A 19 -6.16 -5.74 -12.64
N ILE A 20 -6.56 -4.59 -13.19
CA ILE A 20 -7.79 -4.50 -14.00
C ILE A 20 -7.73 -5.51 -15.16
N GLY A 21 -6.62 -5.55 -15.90
CA GLY A 21 -6.47 -6.47 -17.03
C GLY A 21 -6.32 -7.94 -16.59
N GLU A 22 -5.57 -8.21 -15.53
CA GLU A 22 -5.40 -9.58 -15.02
C GLU A 22 -6.73 -10.16 -14.51
N VAL A 23 -7.54 -9.35 -13.81
CA VAL A 23 -8.85 -9.78 -13.29
C VAL A 23 -9.87 -9.93 -14.41
N GLU A 24 -9.87 -9.03 -15.41
CA GLU A 24 -10.76 -9.15 -16.58
C GLU A 24 -10.52 -10.47 -17.34
N ILE A 25 -9.26 -10.84 -17.57
CA ILE A 25 -8.91 -12.12 -18.21
C ILE A 25 -9.37 -13.30 -17.36
N ALA A 26 -9.19 -13.24 -16.04
CA ALA A 26 -9.61 -14.30 -15.12
C ALA A 26 -11.14 -14.45 -15.11
N ALA A 27 -11.88 -13.35 -14.98
CA ALA A 27 -13.33 -13.33 -14.96
C ALA A 27 -13.91 -13.94 -16.24
N LYS A 28 -13.38 -13.55 -17.42
CA LYS A 28 -13.80 -14.10 -18.70
C LYS A 28 -13.56 -15.61 -18.81
N LYS A 29 -12.43 -16.11 -18.30
CA LYS A 29 -12.09 -17.55 -18.35
C LYS A 29 -12.93 -18.39 -17.40
N LEU A 30 -13.39 -17.79 -16.30
CA LEU A 30 -14.21 -18.45 -15.28
C LEU A 30 -15.72 -18.29 -15.51
N ASP A 31 -16.13 -17.47 -16.49
CA ASP A 31 -17.54 -17.05 -16.70
C ASP A 31 -18.11 -16.29 -15.48
N TYR A 32 -17.30 -15.40 -14.90
CA TYR A 32 -17.68 -14.55 -13.77
C TYR A 32 -17.99 -13.14 -14.27
N SER A 33 -18.92 -12.46 -13.58
CA SER A 33 -19.08 -11.01 -13.73
C SER A 33 -17.89 -10.27 -13.12
N PHE A 34 -17.56 -9.09 -13.66
CA PHE A 34 -16.42 -8.28 -13.22
C PHE A 34 -16.83 -6.82 -12.98
N SER A 35 -16.57 -6.34 -11.77
CA SER A 35 -16.82 -4.96 -11.33
C SER A 35 -15.52 -4.30 -10.85
N VAL A 36 -15.32 -3.02 -11.18
CA VAL A 36 -14.12 -2.25 -10.81
C VAL A 36 -14.53 -1.00 -10.04
N TYR A 37 -13.90 -0.77 -8.89
CA TYR A 37 -14.19 0.34 -7.98
C TYR A 37 -12.91 1.14 -7.70
N ASP A 38 -12.90 2.42 -8.09
CA ASP A 38 -11.81 3.35 -7.74
C ASP A 38 -12.12 4.02 -6.40
N ILE A 39 -11.58 3.45 -5.31
CA ILE A 39 -11.84 3.94 -3.95
C ILE A 39 -11.30 5.35 -3.70
N GLY A 40 -10.39 5.85 -4.55
CA GLY A 40 -9.93 7.23 -4.49
C GLY A 40 -10.93 8.25 -5.03
N LYS A 41 -11.89 7.81 -5.85
CA LYS A 41 -12.98 8.63 -6.38
C LYS A 41 -14.27 8.43 -5.58
N GLU A 42 -14.52 7.20 -5.16
CA GLU A 42 -15.73 6.79 -4.44
C GLU A 42 -15.36 6.09 -3.12
N PRO A 43 -14.91 6.84 -2.09
CA PRO A 43 -14.47 6.28 -0.81
C PRO A 43 -15.55 5.48 -0.07
N ILE A 44 -16.82 5.66 -0.41
CA ILE A 44 -17.93 4.90 0.15
C ILE A 44 -17.73 3.38 -0.02
N TYR A 45 -17.15 2.95 -1.14
CA TYR A 45 -16.89 1.54 -1.39
C TYR A 45 -15.81 0.96 -0.48
N ALA A 46 -14.82 1.76 -0.07
CA ALA A 46 -13.84 1.31 0.91
C ALA A 46 -14.50 1.04 2.27
N ARG A 47 -15.49 1.84 2.66
CA ARG A 47 -16.27 1.64 3.89
C ARG A 47 -17.19 0.43 3.79
N GLU A 48 -17.98 0.35 2.73
CA GLU A 48 -18.96 -0.72 2.52
C GLU A 48 -18.28 -2.10 2.46
N PHE A 49 -17.17 -2.20 1.72
CA PHE A 49 -16.48 -3.47 1.52
C PHE A 49 -15.29 -3.68 2.46
N GLN A 50 -15.07 -2.78 3.44
CA GLN A 50 -13.99 -2.88 4.43
C GLN A 50 -12.62 -3.05 3.74
N VAL A 51 -12.29 -2.07 2.88
CA VAL A 51 -11.05 -2.00 2.10
C VAL A 51 -10.07 -1.08 2.81
N PHE A 52 -9.00 -1.67 3.33
CA PHE A 52 -7.98 -0.96 4.13
C PHE A 52 -6.65 -0.81 3.40
N THR A 53 -6.60 -1.18 2.12
CA THR A 53 -5.36 -1.22 1.34
C THR A 53 -5.58 -0.71 -0.08
N PRO A 54 -4.52 -0.24 -0.77
CA PRO A 54 -4.64 0.35 -2.11
C PRO A 54 -5.14 -0.60 -3.21
N LEU A 55 -5.22 -1.90 -2.92
CA LEU A 55 -5.68 -2.97 -3.80
C LEU A 55 -6.44 -4.00 -2.96
N LEU A 56 -7.60 -4.47 -3.47
CA LEU A 56 -8.31 -5.66 -3.00
C LEU A 56 -9.04 -6.30 -4.18
N ILE A 57 -8.94 -7.62 -4.29
CA ILE A 57 -9.79 -8.45 -5.15
C ILE A 57 -10.72 -9.22 -4.24
N LEU A 58 -12.03 -9.12 -4.46
CA LEU A 58 -13.06 -9.81 -3.70
C LEU A 58 -13.84 -10.73 -4.64
N VAL A 59 -13.85 -12.02 -4.36
CA VAL A 59 -14.55 -13.03 -5.17
C VAL A 59 -15.72 -13.60 -4.37
N ASP A 60 -16.91 -13.55 -4.97
CA ASP A 60 -18.17 -14.02 -4.37
C ASP A 60 -18.39 -13.53 -2.93
N ASP A 61 -18.04 -12.26 -2.67
CA ASP A 61 -18.14 -11.54 -1.40
C ASP A 61 -17.41 -12.18 -0.19
N ASN A 62 -16.57 -13.20 -0.44
CA ASN A 62 -15.94 -14.00 0.61
C ASN A 62 -14.42 -14.10 0.47
N LEU A 63 -13.92 -14.44 -0.72
CA LEU A 63 -12.48 -14.64 -0.93
C LEU A 63 -11.81 -13.29 -1.18
N ARG A 64 -10.92 -12.89 -0.27
CA ARG A 64 -10.21 -11.61 -0.30
C ARG A 64 -8.74 -11.82 -0.65
N TYR A 65 -8.28 -11.19 -1.73
CA TYR A 65 -6.88 -11.18 -2.13
C TYR A 65 -6.34 -9.76 -2.17
N TYR A 66 -5.25 -9.53 -1.46
CA TYR A 66 -4.74 -8.17 -1.24
C TYR A 66 -3.45 -7.89 -2.01
N LYS A 67 -2.85 -8.94 -2.58
CA LYS A 67 -1.63 -8.85 -3.37
C LYS A 67 -1.91 -8.95 -4.88
N PRO A 68 -1.08 -8.29 -5.70
CA PRO A 68 -1.11 -8.49 -7.15
C PRO A 68 -0.75 -9.94 -7.50
N MET A 69 -1.37 -10.48 -8.55
CA MET A 69 -1.09 -11.82 -9.07
C MET A 69 -1.48 -11.91 -10.54
N SER A 70 -0.91 -12.87 -11.27
CA SER A 70 -1.36 -13.12 -12.65
C SER A 70 -2.76 -13.72 -12.69
N TYR A 71 -3.46 -13.57 -13.82
CA TYR A 71 -4.77 -14.18 -14.05
C TYR A 71 -4.73 -15.71 -13.85
N THR A 72 -3.62 -16.36 -14.24
CA THR A 72 -3.43 -17.80 -14.03
C THR A 72 -3.37 -18.18 -12.55
N GLN A 73 -2.70 -17.38 -11.73
CA GLN A 73 -2.63 -17.57 -10.28
C GLN A 73 -3.99 -17.31 -9.64
N LEU A 74 -4.68 -16.25 -10.07
CA LEU A 74 -6.02 -15.90 -9.58
C LEU A 74 -7.03 -17.01 -9.87
N ILE A 75 -7.12 -17.48 -11.12
CA ILE A 75 -7.98 -18.60 -11.52
C ILE A 75 -7.75 -19.82 -10.62
N LYS A 76 -6.48 -20.24 -10.48
CA LYS A 76 -6.11 -21.40 -9.65
C LYS A 76 -6.54 -21.23 -8.20
N LYS A 77 -6.44 -20.01 -7.65
CA LYS A 77 -6.88 -19.72 -6.27
C LYS A 77 -8.39 -19.78 -6.12
N ILE A 78 -9.13 -19.20 -7.07
CA ILE A 78 -10.60 -19.22 -7.09
C ILE A 78 -11.12 -20.66 -7.18
N GLU A 79 -10.63 -21.43 -8.15
CA GLU A 79 -11.05 -22.83 -8.37
C GLU A 79 -10.80 -23.71 -7.13
N LYS A 80 -9.70 -23.47 -6.41
CA LYS A 80 -9.34 -24.21 -5.20
C LYS A 80 -9.96 -23.63 -3.93
N ARG A 81 -10.68 -22.51 -4.02
CA ARG A 81 -11.09 -21.68 -2.88
C ARG A 81 -9.95 -21.43 -1.89
N GLU A 82 -8.75 -21.23 -2.42
CA GLU A 82 -7.56 -21.02 -1.61
C GLU A 82 -7.55 -19.59 -1.08
N LEU A 83 -7.38 -19.44 0.24
CA LEU A 83 -7.16 -18.15 0.88
C LEU A 83 -5.87 -17.48 0.39
N ASP A 84 -5.75 -16.18 0.64
CA ASP A 84 -4.49 -15.48 0.42
C ASP A 84 -3.41 -16.00 1.40
N SER A 85 -2.15 -15.80 1.02
CA SER A 85 -1.00 -16.09 1.85
C SER A 85 -0.09 -14.88 1.90
N TRP A 86 0.21 -14.41 3.10
CA TRP A 86 1.14 -13.31 3.30
C TRP A 86 2.42 -13.84 3.92
N ARG A 87 3.55 -13.36 3.39
CA ARG A 87 4.84 -13.73 3.95
C ARG A 87 4.89 -13.24 5.40
N ARG A 88 5.03 -14.17 6.35
CA ARG A 88 5.39 -13.83 7.73
C ARG A 88 6.74 -13.14 7.68
N TYR A 89 6.80 -11.97 8.30
CA TYR A 89 8.07 -11.28 8.39
C TYR A 89 8.97 -12.05 9.35
N THR A 90 10.14 -12.45 8.90
CA THR A 90 11.11 -13.13 9.77
C THR A 90 12.26 -12.18 10.03
N GLN A 91 12.81 -12.17 11.25
CA GLN A 91 14.00 -11.39 11.63
C GLN A 91 15.27 -11.70 10.79
N ARG A 92 15.17 -12.59 9.79
CA ARG A 92 16.26 -12.96 8.89
C ARG A 92 16.41 -12.03 7.69
N ASP A 93 15.46 -11.14 7.44
CA ASP A 93 15.63 -10.13 6.38
C ASP A 93 16.72 -9.14 6.82
N PRO A 94 17.84 -9.00 6.08
CA PRO A 94 18.95 -8.17 6.50
C PRO A 94 18.50 -6.70 6.51
N ILE A 95 18.43 -6.13 7.72
CA ILE A 95 18.19 -4.70 7.92
C ILE A 95 19.37 -3.94 7.29
N ARG A 96 19.06 -2.92 6.49
CA ARG A 96 20.06 -2.09 5.83
C ARG A 96 19.75 -0.61 6.00
N GLU A 97 20.81 0.18 5.92
CA GLU A 97 20.71 1.63 5.98
C GLU A 97 20.76 2.24 4.59
N ALA A 98 19.89 3.23 4.36
CA ALA A 98 19.86 3.97 3.12
C ALA A 98 21.10 4.87 3.02
N SER A 99 21.76 4.89 1.87
CA SER A 99 22.88 5.80 1.61
C SER A 99 22.43 7.24 1.39
N ARG A 100 21.18 7.42 0.96
CA ARG A 100 20.52 8.69 0.72
C ARG A 100 19.01 8.48 0.73
N ILE A 101 18.29 9.41 1.33
CA ILE A 101 16.83 9.52 1.27
C ILE A 101 16.50 10.86 0.63
N GLU A 102 15.52 10.87 -0.27
CA GLU A 102 15.05 12.07 -0.96
C GLU A 102 13.53 12.21 -0.85
N ASP A 103 13.06 13.45 -0.89
CA ASP A 103 11.64 13.77 -1.04
C ASP A 103 11.08 13.14 -2.32
N LEU A 104 9.89 12.58 -2.20
CA LEU A 104 9.08 12.14 -3.33
C LEU A 104 7.99 13.17 -3.58
N ARG A 105 8.19 14.04 -4.57
CA ARG A 105 7.22 15.07 -4.94
C ARG A 105 6.24 14.56 -6.00
N TYR A 106 5.13 15.29 -6.19
CA TYR A 106 4.09 14.90 -7.16
C TYR A 106 4.63 14.66 -8.58
N ASN A 107 5.60 15.46 -9.02
CA ASN A 107 6.24 15.38 -10.34
C ASN A 107 7.35 14.33 -10.43
N GLU A 108 7.71 13.69 -9.31
CA GLU A 108 8.77 12.69 -9.21
C GLU A 108 8.24 11.35 -8.66
N ILE A 109 6.93 11.27 -8.38
CA ILE A 109 6.31 10.12 -7.73
C ILE A 109 6.53 8.79 -8.50
N TYR A 110 6.71 8.88 -9.82
CA TYR A 110 6.98 7.75 -10.70
C TYR A 110 8.25 6.99 -10.28
N ARG A 111 9.21 7.67 -9.65
CA ARG A 111 10.44 7.02 -9.13
C ARG A 111 10.15 5.90 -8.13
N SER A 112 8.96 5.87 -7.51
CA SER A 112 8.55 4.77 -6.64
C SER A 112 8.02 3.52 -7.38
N VAL A 113 7.67 3.62 -8.67
CA VAL A 113 7.14 2.48 -9.44
C VAL A 113 8.16 1.35 -9.55
N PRO A 114 9.45 1.57 -9.88
CA PRO A 114 10.45 0.50 -9.90
C PRO A 114 10.66 -0.22 -8.57
N VAL A 115 10.27 0.40 -7.44
CA VAL A 115 10.38 -0.22 -6.11
C VAL A 115 9.38 -1.35 -5.96
N CYS A 116 8.18 -1.22 -6.50
CA CYS A 116 7.11 -2.21 -6.35
C CYS A 116 6.84 -3.03 -7.63
N MET A 117 7.10 -2.49 -8.82
CA MET A 117 6.84 -3.11 -10.13
C MET A 117 8.12 -3.22 -10.98
N GLU A 118 9.05 -4.06 -10.54
CA GLU A 118 10.29 -4.29 -11.29
C GLU A 118 10.00 -4.83 -12.71
N GLY A 119 10.65 -4.22 -13.72
CA GLY A 119 10.53 -4.63 -15.12
C GLY A 119 9.25 -4.23 -15.85
N ARG A 120 8.35 -3.44 -15.24
CA ARG A 120 7.08 -2.98 -15.83
C ARG A 120 6.88 -1.47 -15.63
N VAL A 121 7.77 -0.65 -16.17
CA VAL A 121 7.97 0.73 -15.70
C VAL A 121 7.21 1.77 -16.53
N ASP A 122 7.44 1.82 -17.85
CA ASP A 122 7.09 3.01 -18.66
C ASP A 122 5.60 3.37 -18.67
N VAL A 123 4.69 2.39 -18.83
CA VAL A 123 3.25 2.68 -18.91
C VAL A 123 2.67 3.09 -17.55
N TYR A 124 3.24 2.58 -16.45
CA TYR A 124 2.71 2.84 -15.10
C TYR A 124 3.30 4.12 -14.50
N ASP A 125 4.51 4.50 -14.91
CA ASP A 125 5.14 5.78 -14.56
C ASP A 125 4.29 6.97 -15.02
N ALA A 126 3.85 6.95 -16.27
CA ALA A 126 2.99 7.99 -16.82
C ALA A 126 1.66 8.06 -16.07
N LYS A 127 0.99 6.93 -15.84
CA LYS A 127 -0.29 6.89 -15.13
C LYS A 127 -0.18 7.37 -13.68
N LYS A 128 0.90 7.01 -12.98
CA LYS A 128 1.13 7.46 -11.60
C LYS A 128 1.46 8.95 -11.55
N SER A 129 2.27 9.44 -12.49
CA SER A 129 2.58 10.88 -12.65
C SER A 129 1.31 11.69 -12.92
N ASP A 130 0.46 11.25 -13.84
CA ASP A 130 -0.81 11.90 -14.15
C ASP A 130 -1.77 11.89 -12.98
N TRP A 131 -1.81 10.81 -12.21
CA TRP A 131 -2.59 10.74 -10.98
C TRP A 131 -2.09 11.74 -9.94
N ALA A 132 -0.79 11.80 -9.68
CA ALA A 132 -0.23 12.72 -8.70
C ALA A 132 -0.35 14.18 -9.13
N LEU A 133 -0.19 14.50 -10.42
CA LEU A 133 -0.42 15.84 -10.94
C LEU A 133 -1.89 16.28 -10.75
N ARG A 134 -2.85 15.41 -11.07
CA ARG A 134 -4.28 15.71 -10.83
C ARG A 134 -4.57 15.87 -9.35
N HIS A 135 -4.00 15.02 -8.51
CA HIS A 135 -4.17 15.09 -7.07
C HIS A 135 -3.58 16.41 -6.53
N HIS A 136 -2.35 16.77 -6.91
CA HIS A 136 -1.73 18.04 -6.58
C HIS A 136 -2.59 19.24 -7.01
N LYS A 137 -3.10 19.25 -8.24
CA LYS A 137 -3.98 20.33 -8.73
C LYS A 137 -5.28 20.45 -7.92
N ALA A 138 -5.82 19.34 -7.44
CA ALA A 138 -7.07 19.32 -6.69
C ALA A 138 -6.90 19.67 -5.20
N THR A 139 -5.77 19.29 -4.59
CA THR A 139 -5.59 19.33 -3.13
C THR A 139 -4.46 20.26 -2.67
N GLY A 140 -3.60 20.70 -3.58
CA GLY A 140 -2.38 21.46 -3.26
C GLY A 140 -1.24 20.62 -2.70
N VAL A 141 -1.43 19.29 -2.52
CA VAL A 141 -0.39 18.41 -1.96
C VAL A 141 0.81 18.34 -2.90
N ILE A 142 2.00 18.69 -2.40
CA ILE A 142 3.27 18.63 -3.15
C ILE A 142 4.08 17.40 -2.77
N HIS A 143 4.08 17.06 -1.47
CA HIS A 143 4.88 15.99 -0.88
C HIS A 143 4.08 14.69 -0.82
N PHE A 144 4.66 13.61 -1.34
CA PHE A 144 4.05 12.28 -1.44
C PHE A 144 4.86 11.19 -0.70
N GLY A 145 5.81 11.56 0.15
CA GLY A 145 6.64 10.63 0.93
C GLY A 145 8.11 10.68 0.52
N TYR A 146 8.82 9.56 0.63
CA TYR A 146 10.27 9.52 0.47
C TYR A 146 10.75 8.31 -0.32
N ILE A 147 11.93 8.45 -0.92
CA ILE A 147 12.58 7.38 -1.67
C ILE A 147 14.00 7.14 -1.17
N ALA A 148 14.35 5.88 -0.98
CA ALA A 148 15.66 5.47 -0.45
C ALA A 148 16.55 4.90 -1.55
N TRP A 149 17.83 5.24 -1.45
CA TRP A 149 18.90 4.81 -2.36
C TRP A 149 19.98 4.04 -1.61
N SER A 150 20.56 3.03 -2.27
CA SER A 150 21.71 2.28 -1.77
C SER A 150 22.95 2.54 -2.64
N LYS A 151 24.14 2.54 -2.05
CA LYS A 151 25.41 2.59 -2.81
C LYS A 151 25.58 1.39 -3.76
N LEU A 152 24.83 0.31 -3.54
CA LEU A 152 24.91 -0.94 -4.29
C LEU A 152 23.96 -0.99 -5.49
N SER A 153 23.12 0.03 -5.70
CA SER A 153 22.08 0.02 -6.74
C SER A 153 21.95 1.38 -7.42
N HIS A 154 21.79 1.37 -8.75
CA HIS A 154 21.40 2.55 -9.53
C HIS A 154 19.89 2.81 -9.51
N PHE A 155 19.12 1.92 -8.90
CA PHE A 155 17.67 2.05 -8.74
C PHE A 155 17.31 2.29 -7.27
N PRO A 156 16.19 2.97 -6.99
CA PRO A 156 15.62 3.04 -5.66
C PRO A 156 15.46 1.67 -5.02
N VAL A 157 15.79 1.57 -3.73
CA VAL A 157 15.73 0.30 -2.97
C VAL A 157 14.49 0.21 -2.09
N ALA A 158 13.90 1.34 -1.73
CA ALA A 158 12.68 1.42 -0.94
C ALA A 158 11.96 2.75 -1.17
N ALA A 159 10.67 2.78 -0.84
CA ALA A 159 9.87 3.99 -0.84
C ALA A 159 8.84 3.95 0.27
N ASN A 160 8.58 5.10 0.89
CA ASN A 160 7.37 5.35 1.64
C ASN A 160 6.53 6.35 0.86
N GLN A 161 5.21 6.17 0.91
CA GLN A 161 4.28 7.07 0.26
C GLN A 161 3.27 7.54 1.28
N ILE A 162 3.19 8.86 1.43
CA ILE A 162 2.42 9.54 2.47
C ILE A 162 1.40 10.46 1.82
N LEU A 163 0.19 10.48 2.38
CA LEU A 163 -0.84 11.48 2.09
C LEU A 163 -1.39 12.04 3.41
N PRO A 164 -1.96 13.26 3.40
CA PRO A 164 -2.82 13.74 4.49
C PRO A 164 -3.97 12.77 4.78
N GLY A 165 -4.31 12.58 6.05
CA GLY A 165 -5.34 11.65 6.52
C GLY A 165 -6.73 11.90 5.92
N ASN A 166 -7.06 13.16 5.65
CA ASN A 166 -8.32 13.55 5.00
C ASN A 166 -8.40 13.14 3.51
N LEU A 167 -7.30 12.69 2.90
CA LEU A 167 -7.24 12.22 1.52
C LEU A 167 -7.17 10.69 1.41
N ILE A 168 -7.15 10.00 2.55
CA ILE A 168 -7.15 8.55 2.62
C ILE A 168 -8.57 8.01 2.43
N PRO A 169 -8.80 7.04 1.54
CA PRO A 169 -10.13 6.49 1.30
C PRO A 169 -10.52 5.38 2.28
N PHE A 170 -9.56 4.83 3.03
CA PHE A 170 -9.79 3.71 3.94
C PHE A 170 -10.73 4.12 5.08
N PRO A 171 -11.58 3.22 5.59
CA PRO A 171 -12.50 3.55 6.68
C PRO A 171 -11.76 3.56 8.03
N ILE A 172 -10.90 4.55 8.24
CA ILE A 172 -10.16 4.77 9.49
C ILE A 172 -10.93 5.73 10.43
N PRO A 173 -10.68 5.69 11.75
CA PRO A 173 -11.43 6.50 12.71
C PRO A 173 -11.26 8.02 12.53
N GLU A 174 -10.07 8.48 12.13
CA GLU A 174 -9.74 9.90 12.03
C GLU A 174 -9.21 10.28 10.63
N HIS A 175 -9.86 11.26 10.00
CA HIS A 175 -9.52 11.78 8.66
C HIS A 175 -9.17 13.27 8.72
N ARG A 176 -8.18 13.65 9.54
CA ARG A 176 -7.76 15.06 9.65
C ARG A 176 -6.60 15.37 8.69
N LYS A 177 -6.53 16.63 8.24
CA LYS A 177 -5.52 17.09 7.26
C LYS A 177 -4.12 17.26 7.86
N ASP A 178 -4.05 17.45 9.16
CA ASP A 178 -2.84 17.60 9.98
C ASP A 178 -2.28 16.24 10.45
N ILE A 179 -2.93 15.12 10.06
CA ILE A 179 -2.41 13.77 10.26
C ILE A 179 -1.76 13.32 8.95
N ALA A 180 -0.49 12.93 8.99
CA ALA A 180 0.16 12.24 7.88
C ALA A 180 -0.23 10.77 7.91
N PHE A 181 -0.40 10.13 6.75
CA PHE A 181 -0.73 8.71 6.68
C PHE A 181 0.20 7.98 5.72
N ILE A 182 0.95 7.00 6.21
CA ILE A 182 1.79 6.11 5.40
C ILE A 182 0.87 5.12 4.69
N VAL A 183 0.57 5.40 3.42
CA VAL A 183 -0.32 4.60 2.57
C VAL A 183 0.39 3.36 2.04
N CYS A 184 1.67 3.50 1.72
CA CYS A 184 2.50 2.41 1.20
C CYS A 184 3.92 2.53 1.74
N LEU A 185 4.47 1.43 2.26
CA LEU A 185 5.87 1.32 2.67
C LEU A 185 6.45 0.02 2.11
N HIS A 186 7.40 0.14 1.19
CA HIS A 186 7.97 -1.00 0.48
C HIS A 186 9.49 -0.94 0.45
N SER A 187 10.12 -2.10 0.58
CA SER A 187 11.55 -2.30 0.37
C SER A 187 11.74 -3.52 -0.52
N LYS A 188 12.68 -3.45 -1.45
CA LYS A 188 13.03 -4.54 -2.35
C LYS A 188 13.62 -5.71 -1.55
N PRO A 189 12.91 -6.85 -1.41
CA PRO A 189 13.32 -7.92 -0.50
C PRO A 189 14.74 -8.45 -0.77
N GLU A 190 15.13 -8.54 -2.04
CA GLU A 190 16.45 -8.99 -2.48
C GLU A 190 17.59 -8.02 -2.14
N MET A 191 17.28 -6.74 -1.87
CA MET A 191 18.26 -5.71 -1.55
C MET A 191 18.38 -5.40 -0.05
N GLY A 192 17.56 -6.04 0.78
CA GLY A 192 17.47 -5.82 2.23
C GLY A 192 16.29 -4.96 2.64
N ASP A 193 16.12 -4.78 3.95
CA ASP A 193 15.01 -3.99 4.51
C ASP A 193 15.47 -2.60 4.91
N TYR A 194 15.04 -1.59 4.15
CA TYR A 194 15.32 -0.16 4.36
C TYR A 194 14.14 0.59 4.99
N ARG A 195 13.06 -0.10 5.35
CA ARG A 195 11.82 0.57 5.83
C ARG A 195 12.04 1.34 7.12
N ARG A 196 12.92 0.85 8.00
CA ARG A 196 13.25 1.50 9.27
C ARG A 196 13.77 2.92 9.06
N ASP A 197 14.70 3.10 8.12
CA ASP A 197 15.27 4.42 7.83
C ASP A 197 14.24 5.37 7.23
N LEU A 198 13.36 4.86 6.36
CA LEU A 198 12.26 5.66 5.81
C LEU A 198 11.25 6.10 6.88
N ILE A 199 10.94 5.24 7.86
CA ILE A 199 10.06 5.59 8.97
C ILE A 199 10.73 6.65 9.86
N ARG A 200 12.00 6.45 10.22
CA ARG A 200 12.77 7.40 11.05
C ARG A 200 12.82 8.77 10.39
N HIS A 201 13.19 8.81 9.11
CA HIS A 201 13.25 10.05 8.34
C HIS A 201 11.87 10.75 8.28
N ALA A 202 10.79 10.00 8.08
CA ALA A 202 9.45 10.55 8.09
C ALA A 202 9.09 11.18 9.45
N ILE A 203 9.38 10.50 10.57
CA ILE A 203 9.11 11.03 11.91
C ILE A 203 9.86 12.35 12.17
N GLU A 204 11.10 12.46 11.70
CA GLU A 204 11.93 13.65 11.89
C GLU A 204 11.46 14.85 11.03
N ASP A 205 11.00 14.58 9.80
CA ASP A 205 10.72 15.61 8.81
C ASP A 205 9.26 16.10 8.82
N LEU A 206 8.28 15.20 9.04
CA LEU A 206 6.85 15.51 8.98
C LEU A 206 6.39 16.66 9.92
N PRO A 207 6.89 16.82 11.16
CA PRO A 207 6.52 17.96 12.01
C PRO A 207 6.81 19.32 11.36
N SER A 208 7.95 19.43 10.68
CA SER A 208 8.35 20.67 9.98
C SER A 208 7.41 21.03 8.82
N ARG A 209 6.62 20.05 8.35
CA ARG A 209 5.60 20.20 7.30
C ARG A 209 4.21 20.50 7.86
N GLY A 210 4.08 20.67 9.17
CA GLY A 210 2.84 21.04 9.84
C GLY A 210 1.91 19.85 10.16
N TYR A 211 2.42 18.62 10.14
CA TYR A 211 1.68 17.47 10.66
C TYR A 211 1.83 17.38 12.18
N THR A 212 0.76 16.94 12.86
CA THR A 212 0.71 16.73 14.32
C THR A 212 0.88 15.26 14.70
N SER A 213 0.61 14.35 13.77
CA SER A 213 0.85 12.91 13.96
C SER A 213 1.06 12.21 12.63
N CYS A 214 1.54 10.96 12.69
CA CYS A 214 1.67 10.06 11.56
C CYS A 214 0.96 8.74 11.86
N GLN A 215 0.08 8.32 10.97
CA GLN A 215 -0.67 7.07 11.06
C GLN A 215 -0.20 6.04 10.00
N VAL A 216 -0.40 4.77 10.30
CA VAL A 216 -0.13 3.66 9.38
C VAL A 216 -0.99 2.46 9.72
N ILE A 217 -1.40 1.70 8.69
CA ILE A 217 -1.98 0.37 8.88
C ILE A 217 -0.86 -0.66 8.73
N ALA A 218 -0.67 -1.50 9.73
CA ALA A 218 0.33 -2.57 9.75
C ALA A 218 -0.33 -3.93 9.98
N GLY A 219 0.31 -5.00 9.48
CA GLY A 219 -0.06 -6.36 9.88
C GLY A 219 0.50 -6.66 11.26
N GLU A 220 -0.14 -7.49 12.07
CA GLU A 220 0.40 -7.93 13.35
C GLU A 220 1.75 -8.65 13.19
N SER A 221 1.84 -9.58 12.23
CA SER A 221 3.01 -10.48 12.07
C SER A 221 3.50 -10.61 10.62
N THR A 222 2.76 -10.05 9.67
CA THR A 222 3.06 -10.20 8.23
C THR A 222 3.65 -8.94 7.62
N ALA A 223 4.24 -9.09 6.43
CA ALA A 223 4.80 -7.96 5.70
C ALA A 223 3.77 -6.99 5.11
N TYR A 224 2.46 -7.30 5.18
CA TYR A 224 1.41 -6.56 4.48
C TYR A 224 0.43 -5.92 5.49
N PRO A 225 -0.11 -4.70 5.23
CA PRO A 225 0.13 -3.87 4.03
C PRO A 225 1.44 -3.11 4.02
N ASN A 226 1.93 -2.65 5.18
CA ASN A 226 3.12 -1.80 5.28
C ASN A 226 4.29 -2.44 6.05
N GLY A 227 4.09 -3.65 6.56
CA GLY A 227 5.04 -4.36 7.41
C GLY A 227 4.43 -4.80 8.74
N PRO A 228 5.18 -5.58 9.52
CA PRO A 228 4.71 -6.06 10.81
C PRO A 228 4.72 -4.93 11.85
N ALA A 229 3.71 -4.87 12.70
CA ALA A 229 3.46 -3.76 13.63
C ALA A 229 4.65 -3.45 14.55
N TYR A 230 5.44 -4.46 14.91
CA TYR A 230 6.57 -4.28 15.82
C TYR A 230 7.64 -3.31 15.29
N ILE A 231 7.83 -3.17 13.97
CA ILE A 231 8.84 -2.23 13.42
C ILE A 231 8.46 -0.78 13.71
N PHE A 232 7.16 -0.48 13.77
CA PHE A 232 6.64 0.83 14.08
C PHE A 232 6.61 1.04 15.60
N LYS A 233 6.22 0.02 16.37
CA LYS A 233 6.23 0.08 17.84
C LYS A 233 7.63 0.32 18.41
N GLU A 234 8.66 -0.29 17.82
CA GLU A 234 10.08 -0.02 18.17
C GLU A 234 10.49 1.45 17.93
N MET A 235 9.75 2.19 17.10
CA MET A 235 9.97 3.60 16.80
C MET A 235 9.02 4.53 17.55
N GLY A 236 8.25 4.02 18.52
CA GLY A 236 7.36 4.81 19.35
C GLY A 236 5.94 5.01 18.77
N PHE A 237 5.56 4.29 17.72
CA PHE A 237 4.15 4.26 17.33
C PHE A 237 3.32 3.49 18.35
N GLU A 238 2.17 4.04 18.72
CA GLU A 238 1.20 3.45 19.63
C GLU A 238 0.07 2.77 18.85
N GLU A 239 -0.50 1.71 19.43
CA GLU A 239 -1.66 1.03 18.87
C GLU A 239 -2.94 1.80 19.16
N LYS A 240 -3.69 2.15 18.11
CA LYS A 240 -4.97 2.84 18.23
C LYS A 240 -6.14 1.87 18.15
N GLU A 241 -6.12 0.98 17.16
CA GLU A 241 -7.23 0.07 16.91
C GLU A 241 -6.82 -1.15 16.06
N ILE A 242 -7.46 -2.29 16.30
CA ILE A 242 -7.48 -3.42 15.35
C ILE A 242 -8.62 -3.19 14.37
N ILE A 243 -8.31 -2.72 13.17
CA ILE A 243 -9.32 -2.29 12.17
C ILE A 243 -9.89 -3.47 11.36
N GLN A 244 -9.17 -4.59 11.27
CA GLN A 244 -9.64 -5.76 10.54
C GLN A 244 -8.97 -7.05 11.03
N LYS A 245 -9.69 -8.17 10.92
CA LYS A 245 -9.14 -9.52 11.00
C LYS A 245 -9.29 -10.18 9.64
N VAL A 246 -8.17 -10.62 9.06
CA VAL A 246 -8.11 -11.24 7.74
C VAL A 246 -7.79 -12.72 7.92
N GLU A 247 -8.62 -13.58 7.36
CA GLU A 247 -8.35 -15.01 7.30
C GLU A 247 -7.36 -15.29 6.16
N LEU A 248 -6.18 -15.79 6.52
CA LEU A 248 -5.14 -16.22 5.58
C LEU A 248 -4.97 -17.73 5.68
N LYS A 249 -4.30 -18.30 4.69
CA LYS A 249 -3.94 -19.72 4.67
C LYS A 249 -3.21 -20.20 5.94
N ASP A 250 -2.41 -19.32 6.54
CA ASP A 250 -1.54 -19.63 7.69
C ASP A 250 -2.10 -19.13 9.03
N GLY A 251 -3.39 -18.76 9.07
CA GLY A 251 -4.09 -18.28 10.26
C GLY A 251 -4.75 -16.90 10.08
N ILE A 252 -5.21 -16.33 11.19
CA ILE A 252 -5.81 -14.99 11.21
C ILE A 252 -4.69 -13.96 11.36
N GLU A 253 -4.66 -12.99 10.46
CA GLU A 253 -3.82 -11.80 10.58
C GLU A 253 -4.68 -10.61 11.00
N LYS A 254 -4.21 -9.84 11.98
CA LYS A 254 -4.85 -8.58 12.37
C LYS A 254 -4.21 -7.43 11.62
N LEU A 255 -5.04 -6.54 11.08
CA LEU A 255 -4.61 -5.22 10.62
C LEU A 255 -4.78 -4.24 11.78
N ILE A 256 -3.72 -3.52 12.09
CA ILE A 256 -3.62 -2.64 13.25
C ILE A 256 -3.35 -1.23 12.73
N LEU A 257 -4.18 -0.27 13.14
CA LEU A 257 -3.91 1.15 12.99
C LEU A 257 -2.96 1.58 14.11
N LEU A 258 -1.80 2.11 13.71
CA LEU A 258 -0.77 2.64 14.59
C LEU A 258 -0.63 4.15 14.35
N GLU A 259 -0.26 4.88 15.40
CA GLU A 259 -0.06 6.34 15.35
C GLU A 259 1.19 6.77 16.13
N TYR A 260 1.97 7.67 15.54
CA TYR A 260 3.04 8.40 16.21
C TYR A 260 2.61 9.85 16.38
N SER A 261 2.55 10.35 17.62
CA SER A 261 2.23 11.75 17.89
C SER A 261 3.50 12.60 17.89
N PHE A 262 3.51 13.70 17.15
CA PHE A 262 4.63 14.64 17.16
C PHE A 262 4.48 15.58 18.34
N SER A 263 5.56 15.74 19.12
CA SER A 263 5.65 16.64 20.27
C SER A 263 5.91 18.09 19.85
#